data_AF-A0A532UM08-F1
#
_entry.id   AF-A0A532UM08-F1
#
_cell.length_a   1.000
_cell.length_b   1.000
_cell.length_c   1.000
_cell.angle_alpha   90.00
_cell.angle_beta   90.00
_cell.angle_gamma   90.00
#
_symmetry.space_group_name_H-M   'P 1'
#
loop_
_entity.id
_entity.type
_entity.pdbx_description
1 polymer ?
#
loop_
_entity_poly.entity_id
_entity_poly.type
_entity_poly.pdbx_seq_one_letter_code
_entity_poly.pdbx_strand_id
1 'polypeptide(L)'
;MKPFHKHKYRRLLLFILLGAACFVLLDPAQFLEDKTGPKVIAFVIDSASSMMNRERNILNLFEDITHGQVVSTILKRYGKPDELHLHPVDNAKGGLDHKRYLNALALVRSYLQDQPDDRVVVNISLGSYSPRPQEKQLIRDILEHGAIVVAAAGNDGVKDSIYPAALDGVICVGASGNGFRKDYSNYGNIDIFADGSYRTAQMIILPSDTGIETHARRVTLNGTSFAAPRVSGLIVKMLRLEPSLENQQILEILRITADDVAGFDQGSMNRLSALAAISDRYAALKDVRQAFLVVIEAACIMIFVCVGLLVVIPVPELVFRMSFPARWTAVKIRRIDKIVVSDRKRPRDIRYIINCMFPGYTRLFERAKKAMLEIGEPAVKHLIRAYPYKASNEFGDFKTCIYNLIEEIGGEQAEEFIRFEQESQDEIHEPDCCREDENRESGRDFESKK
;
A
#
# COMPACT_ATOMS: atom_id res chain seq x y z
N MET A 1 -28.49 26.40 -1.44
CA MET A 1 -27.83 26.18 -0.14
C MET A 1 -26.52 26.98 -0.09
N LYS A 2 -26.35 27.87 0.89
CA LYS A 2 -25.31 28.92 0.92
C LYS A 2 -23.87 28.35 1.06
N PRO A 3 -22.82 29.05 0.54
CA PRO A 3 -21.42 28.59 0.54
C PRO A 3 -20.72 28.58 1.91
N PHE A 4 -21.40 29.06 2.96
CA PHE A 4 -20.80 29.32 4.27
C PHE A 4 -20.34 28.06 5.02
N HIS A 5 -20.91 26.90 4.74
CA HIS A 5 -20.52 25.65 5.38
C HIS A 5 -19.21 25.06 4.82
N LYS A 6 -18.91 25.29 3.53
CA LYS A 6 -17.76 24.66 2.85
C LYS A 6 -16.41 25.08 3.45
N HIS A 7 -16.31 26.32 3.97
CA HIS A 7 -15.10 26.83 4.61
C HIS A 7 -14.90 26.32 6.04
N LYS A 8 -15.96 26.19 6.84
CA LYS A 8 -15.88 25.62 8.19
C LYS A 8 -15.45 24.16 8.15
N TYR A 9 -16.03 23.37 7.26
CA TYR A 9 -15.65 21.96 7.09
C TYR A 9 -14.22 21.80 6.54
N ARG A 10 -13.77 22.66 5.62
CA ARG A 10 -12.37 22.65 5.15
C ARG A 10 -11.37 23.00 6.25
N ARG A 11 -11.65 24.01 7.08
CA ARG A 11 -10.78 24.36 8.21
C ARG A 11 -10.77 23.25 9.27
N LEU A 12 -11.92 22.68 9.59
CA LEU A 12 -12.02 21.55 10.52
C LEU A 12 -11.26 20.32 9.98
N LEU A 13 -11.45 19.97 8.72
CA LEU A 13 -10.74 18.88 8.05
C LEU A 13 -9.23 19.14 8.01
N LEU A 14 -8.80 20.37 7.72
CA LEU A 14 -7.39 20.74 7.74
C LEU A 14 -6.81 20.66 9.16
N PHE A 15 -7.56 21.06 10.19
CA PHE A 15 -7.15 20.90 11.60
C PHE A 15 -7.09 19.44 12.03
N ILE A 16 -8.02 18.60 11.58
CA ILE A 16 -7.99 17.15 11.83
C ILE A 16 -6.82 16.51 11.09
N LEU A 17 -6.55 16.91 9.84
CA LEU A 17 -5.42 16.40 9.06
C LEU A 17 -4.07 16.90 9.58
N LEU A 18 -3.97 18.17 10.03
CA LEU A 18 -2.79 18.72 10.69
C LEU A 18 -2.59 18.11 12.07
N GLY A 19 -3.67 17.88 12.81
CA GLY A 19 -3.65 17.20 14.11
C GLY A 19 -3.24 15.73 13.95
N ALA A 20 -3.76 15.03 12.96
CA ALA A 20 -3.38 13.66 12.61
C ALA A 20 -1.95 13.60 12.06
N ALA A 21 -1.54 14.54 11.22
CA ALA A 21 -0.16 14.64 10.74
C ALA A 21 0.79 14.94 11.91
N CYS A 22 0.43 15.83 12.84
CA CYS A 22 1.17 16.04 14.08
C CYS A 22 1.20 14.77 14.93
N PHE A 23 0.11 14.02 15.05
CA PHE A 23 0.06 12.80 15.87
C PHE A 23 0.85 11.62 15.25
N VAL A 24 0.96 11.59 13.92
CA VAL A 24 1.75 10.60 13.17
C VAL A 24 3.23 11.01 13.09
N LEU A 25 3.54 12.31 13.05
CA LEU A 25 4.89 12.83 12.84
C LEU A 25 5.61 13.27 14.12
N LEU A 26 4.86 13.70 15.14
CA LEU A 26 5.38 13.92 16.48
C LEU A 26 5.18 12.62 17.25
N ASP A 27 6.22 12.15 17.94
CA ASP A 27 6.11 11.07 18.91
C ASP A 27 5.56 11.72 20.20
N PRO A 28 4.22 11.76 20.44
CA PRO A 28 3.66 12.41 21.63
C PRO A 28 4.28 11.80 22.89
N ALA A 29 4.69 10.54 22.82
CA ALA A 29 5.32 9.83 23.92
C ALA A 29 6.67 10.40 24.39
N GLN A 30 7.26 11.37 23.66
CA GLN A 30 8.42 12.14 24.13
C GLN A 30 8.08 13.18 25.22
N PHE A 31 6.83 13.64 25.30
CA PHE A 31 6.39 14.62 26.31
C PHE A 31 5.97 13.98 27.63
N LEU A 32 6.05 12.67 27.67
CA LEU A 32 5.30 11.80 28.55
C LEU A 32 6.25 10.90 29.37
N GLU A 33 7.54 11.22 29.41
CA GLU A 33 8.55 10.48 30.17
C GLU A 33 8.90 11.22 31.46
N ASP A 34 8.58 10.63 32.61
CA ASP A 34 9.15 11.06 33.88
C ASP A 34 10.52 10.39 34.09
N LYS A 35 11.49 11.16 34.58
CA LYS A 35 12.88 10.70 34.80
C LYS A 35 13.07 10.17 36.22
N THR A 36 12.44 9.05 36.56
CA THR A 36 12.62 8.42 37.86
C THR A 36 13.08 6.99 37.67
N GLY A 37 14.35 6.70 37.95
CA GLY A 37 14.95 5.36 37.79
C GLY A 37 16.47 5.41 37.62
N PRO A 38 17.13 4.23 37.52
CA PRO A 38 18.54 4.15 37.15
C PRO A 38 18.79 4.76 35.78
N LYS A 39 20.01 5.24 35.52
CA LYS A 39 20.31 5.85 34.22
C LYS A 39 20.33 4.78 33.15
N VAL A 40 19.89 5.15 31.94
CA VAL A 40 20.03 4.31 30.76
C VAL A 40 21.14 4.87 29.87
N ILE A 41 22.22 4.13 29.76
CA ILE A 41 23.47 4.55 29.13
C ILE A 41 23.67 3.78 27.84
N ALA A 42 24.02 4.47 26.77
CA ALA A 42 24.29 3.86 25.47
C ALA A 42 25.76 3.97 25.09
N PHE A 43 26.39 2.85 24.76
CA PHE A 43 27.71 2.81 24.14
C PHE A 43 27.56 2.49 22.66
N VAL A 44 28.20 3.28 21.80
CA VAL A 44 28.27 3.03 20.36
C VAL A 44 29.72 2.72 20.03
N ILE A 45 30.01 1.49 19.63
CA ILE A 45 31.34 1.06 19.20
C ILE A 45 31.34 1.01 17.67
N ASP A 46 31.97 2.01 17.05
CA ASP A 46 31.86 2.25 15.61
C ASP A 46 33.10 2.99 15.07
N SER A 47 33.15 3.25 13.77
CA SER A 47 34.17 4.06 13.10
C SER A 47 33.89 5.57 13.19
N ALA A 48 34.97 6.35 13.28
CA ALA A 48 34.98 7.81 13.08
C ALA A 48 35.49 8.20 11.68
N SER A 49 35.57 7.26 10.74
CA SER A 49 35.90 7.55 9.35
C SER A 49 34.69 8.08 8.58
N SER A 50 34.95 9.04 7.70
CA SER A 50 33.95 9.58 6.77
C SER A 50 33.34 8.47 5.91
N MET A 51 32.01 8.48 5.79
CA MET A 51 31.30 7.65 4.82
C MET A 51 31.47 8.11 3.37
N MET A 52 31.95 9.34 3.14
CA MET A 52 31.99 10.00 1.81
C MET A 52 33.39 10.01 1.17
N ASN A 53 34.35 9.27 1.74
CA ASN A 53 35.78 9.32 1.40
C ASN A 53 36.13 8.93 -0.06
N ARG A 54 35.17 8.43 -0.86
CA ARG A 54 35.35 8.02 -2.27
C ARG A 54 34.94 9.08 -3.31
N GLU A 55 34.34 10.21 -2.90
CA GLU A 55 33.90 11.28 -3.82
C GLU A 55 34.86 12.49 -3.84
N ARG A 56 36.18 12.24 -3.79
CA ARG A 56 37.23 13.28 -3.70
C ARG A 56 37.43 14.17 -4.94
N ASN A 57 36.60 14.05 -5.97
CA ASN A 57 36.75 14.83 -7.20
C ASN A 57 35.99 16.16 -7.19
N ILE A 58 35.19 16.45 -6.16
CA ILE A 58 34.45 17.69 -6.00
C ILE A 58 34.80 18.27 -4.64
N LEU A 59 35.07 19.58 -4.57
CA LEU A 59 35.40 20.31 -3.34
C LEU A 59 34.19 20.27 -2.37
N ASN A 60 34.12 19.21 -1.55
CA ASN A 60 33.13 19.07 -0.49
C ASN A 60 33.61 19.86 0.74
N LEU A 61 32.88 20.91 1.10
CA LEU A 61 33.27 21.87 2.15
C LEU A 61 32.45 21.74 3.47
N PHE A 62 31.73 20.63 3.71
CA PHE A 62 31.05 20.38 4.99
C PHE A 62 31.12 18.94 5.50
N GLU A 63 30.93 18.82 6.83
CA GLU A 63 31.22 17.67 7.71
C GLU A 63 31.09 16.30 7.06
N ASP A 64 32.23 15.63 6.97
CA ASP A 64 32.34 14.19 6.83
C ASP A 64 31.55 13.50 7.94
N ILE A 65 30.25 13.24 7.73
CA ILE A 65 29.47 12.48 8.70
C ILE A 65 30.03 11.07 8.73
N THR A 66 30.58 10.72 9.87
CA THR A 66 31.17 9.41 10.13
C THR A 66 30.06 8.38 10.31
N HIS A 67 30.37 7.12 10.00
CA HIS A 67 29.39 6.05 10.19
C HIS A 67 28.92 5.98 11.66
N GLY A 68 29.84 6.11 12.62
CA GLY A 68 29.51 6.16 14.05
C GLY A 68 28.63 7.33 14.47
N GLN A 69 28.77 8.50 13.85
CA GLN A 69 27.87 9.64 14.10
C GLN A 69 26.45 9.38 13.60
N VAL A 70 26.29 8.75 12.42
CA VAL A 70 24.96 8.35 11.91
C VAL A 70 24.31 7.35 12.86
N VAL A 71 25.04 6.30 13.23
CA VAL A 71 24.58 5.27 14.16
C VAL A 71 24.17 5.87 15.51
N SER A 72 25.00 6.75 16.06
CA SER A 72 24.71 7.49 17.31
C SER A 72 23.46 8.36 17.19
N THR A 73 23.26 9.01 16.04
CA THR A 73 22.10 9.87 15.78
C THR A 73 20.81 9.06 15.72
N ILE A 74 20.84 7.90 15.04
CA ILE A 74 19.69 6.98 14.99
C ILE A 74 19.35 6.51 16.41
N LEU A 75 20.34 6.02 17.16
CA LEU A 75 20.12 5.53 18.53
C LEU A 75 19.54 6.63 19.42
N LYS A 76 20.14 7.83 19.42
CA LYS A 76 19.63 8.99 20.18
C LYS A 76 18.20 9.35 19.80
N ARG A 77 17.88 9.34 18.51
CA ARG A 77 16.53 9.69 18.03
C ARG A 77 15.47 8.70 18.50
N TYR A 78 15.79 7.41 18.51
CA TYR A 78 14.84 6.37 18.90
C TYR A 78 14.76 6.19 20.42
N GLY A 79 15.89 6.20 21.12
CA GLY A 79 15.96 5.85 22.55
C GLY A 79 16.06 7.01 23.52
N LYS A 80 16.73 8.11 23.14
CA LYS A 80 17.12 9.20 24.05
C LYS A 80 17.76 8.68 25.36
N PRO A 81 18.90 7.96 25.28
CA PRO A 81 19.63 7.55 26.49
C PRO A 81 20.04 8.78 27.31
N ASP A 82 20.22 8.61 28.63
CA ASP A 82 20.66 9.69 29.50
C ASP A 82 22.08 10.14 29.14
N GLU A 83 22.94 9.19 28.77
CA GLU A 83 24.27 9.43 28.25
C GLU A 83 24.53 8.54 27.03
N LEU A 84 25.26 9.07 26.04
CA LEU A 84 25.72 8.29 24.89
C LEU A 84 27.22 8.50 24.68
N HIS A 85 27.95 7.39 24.72
CA HIS A 85 29.39 7.34 24.53
C HIS A 85 29.73 6.70 23.19
N LEU A 86 30.26 7.47 22.25
CA LEU A 86 30.77 6.97 20.97
C LEU A 86 32.25 6.62 21.14
N HIS A 87 32.62 5.38 20.81
CA HIS A 87 33.99 4.87 20.82
C HIS A 87 34.46 4.57 19.39
N PRO A 88 35.28 5.47 18.80
CA PRO A 88 35.92 5.25 17.51
C PRO A 88 36.91 4.09 17.57
N VAL A 89 36.72 3.08 16.73
CA VAL A 89 37.57 1.88 16.70
C VAL A 89 38.24 1.64 15.35
N ASP A 90 38.22 2.61 14.45
CA ASP A 90 38.89 2.55 13.16
C ASP A 90 40.32 3.11 13.20
N ASN A 91 41.13 2.63 12.26
CA ASN A 91 42.47 3.15 11.97
C ASN A 91 42.42 4.30 10.96
N ALA A 92 43.56 4.95 10.69
CA ALA A 92 43.64 6.08 9.76
C ALA A 92 43.25 5.76 8.30
N LYS A 93 43.10 4.47 7.95
CA LYS A 93 42.65 4.01 6.63
C LYS A 93 41.16 3.62 6.62
N GLY A 94 40.44 3.80 7.73
CA GLY A 94 39.03 3.45 7.89
C GLY A 94 38.75 1.96 8.11
N GLY A 95 39.78 1.14 8.31
CA GLY A 95 39.62 -0.26 8.71
C GLY A 95 39.52 -0.41 10.23
N LEU A 96 38.95 -1.51 10.71
CA LEU A 96 38.88 -1.80 12.14
C LEU A 96 40.28 -1.89 12.77
N ASP A 97 40.55 -1.04 13.76
CA ASP A 97 41.68 -1.16 14.68
C ASP A 97 41.27 -2.05 15.86
N HIS A 98 41.76 -3.28 15.82
CA HIS A 98 41.37 -4.27 16.83
C HIS A 98 41.82 -3.92 18.24
N LYS A 99 42.92 -3.18 18.43
CA LYS A 99 43.37 -2.78 19.77
C LYS A 99 42.40 -1.76 20.34
N ARG A 100 41.97 -0.79 19.53
CA ARG A 100 40.94 0.19 19.92
C ARG A 100 39.61 -0.49 20.21
N TYR A 101 39.23 -1.47 19.39
CA TYR A 101 38.01 -2.24 19.60
C TYR A 101 37.99 -3.02 20.91
N LEU A 102 39.05 -3.78 21.22
CA LEU A 102 39.15 -4.49 22.49
C LEU A 102 39.20 -3.54 23.70
N ASN A 103 39.87 -2.40 23.56
CA ASN A 103 39.88 -1.37 24.60
C ASN A 103 38.49 -0.78 24.83
N ALA A 104 37.70 -0.54 23.78
CA ALA A 104 36.33 -0.06 23.90
C ALA A 104 35.44 -1.06 24.66
N LEU A 105 35.55 -2.35 24.36
CA LEU A 105 34.85 -3.40 25.11
C LEU A 105 35.30 -3.46 26.58
N ALA A 106 36.60 -3.35 26.85
CA ALA A 106 37.12 -3.33 28.20
C ALA A 106 36.64 -2.11 29.02
N LEU A 107 36.50 -0.94 28.37
CA LEU A 107 35.92 0.26 28.99
C LEU A 107 34.46 0.06 29.38
N VAL A 108 33.65 -0.54 28.49
CA VAL A 108 32.25 -0.88 28.80
C VAL A 108 32.18 -1.83 30.00
N ARG A 109 33.02 -2.88 30.02
CA ARG A 109 33.06 -3.82 31.15
C ARG A 109 33.44 -3.11 32.46
N SER A 110 34.44 -2.23 32.44
CA SER A 110 34.83 -1.44 33.62
C SER A 110 33.68 -0.55 34.10
N TYR A 111 32.99 0.12 33.18
CA TYR A 111 31.87 0.99 33.50
C TYR A 111 30.74 0.23 34.23
N LEU A 112 30.40 -0.96 33.74
CA LEU A 112 29.39 -1.83 34.37
C LEU A 112 29.76 -2.24 35.79
N GLN A 113 31.05 -2.43 36.06
CA GLN A 113 31.54 -2.76 37.40
C GLN A 113 31.49 -1.54 38.34
N ASP A 114 31.76 -0.36 37.80
CA ASP A 114 31.76 0.90 38.54
C ASP A 114 30.34 1.45 38.79
N GLN A 115 29.38 1.14 37.91
CA GLN A 115 27.99 1.61 37.95
C GLN A 115 26.99 0.44 37.82
N PRO A 116 26.88 -0.44 38.84
CA PRO A 116 26.09 -1.68 38.75
C PRO A 116 24.57 -1.45 38.65
N ASP A 117 24.07 -0.28 39.07
CA ASP A 117 22.65 0.06 39.00
C ASP A 117 22.24 0.61 37.63
N ASP A 118 23.19 1.10 36.82
CA ASP A 118 22.91 1.70 35.52
C ASP A 118 22.56 0.63 34.48
N ARG A 119 21.59 0.93 33.61
CA ARG A 119 21.22 0.04 32.51
C ARG A 119 22.00 0.39 31.25
N VAL A 120 22.80 -0.55 30.75
CA VAL A 120 23.73 -0.31 29.63
C VAL A 120 23.28 -1.02 28.35
N VAL A 121 23.20 -0.26 27.25
CA VAL A 121 22.99 -0.79 25.89
C VAL A 121 24.21 -0.53 25.04
N VAL A 122 24.79 -1.58 24.47
CA VAL A 122 26.00 -1.52 23.63
C VAL A 122 25.61 -1.81 22.19
N ASN A 123 25.73 -0.81 21.31
CA ASN A 123 25.52 -0.97 19.88
C ASN A 123 26.84 -1.18 19.16
N ILE A 124 26.95 -2.29 18.41
CA ILE A 124 28.12 -2.62 17.60
C ILE A 124 27.69 -2.78 16.13
N SER A 125 27.81 -1.70 15.36
CA SER A 125 27.40 -1.65 13.95
C SER A 125 28.55 -1.98 12.98
N LEU A 126 29.40 -2.93 13.39
CA LEU A 126 30.57 -3.45 12.65
C LEU A 126 30.77 -4.93 13.00
N GLY A 127 31.60 -5.63 12.23
CA GLY A 127 31.93 -7.01 12.54
C GLY A 127 32.82 -7.71 11.54
N SER A 128 33.03 -9.00 11.77
CA SER A 128 33.82 -9.87 10.89
C SER A 128 33.36 -11.33 10.96
N TYR A 129 33.67 -12.14 9.95
CA TYR A 129 33.37 -13.58 9.96
C TYR A 129 34.28 -14.41 10.87
N SER A 130 35.29 -13.80 11.49
CA SER A 130 36.29 -14.52 12.29
C SER A 130 36.45 -13.86 13.67
N PRO A 131 35.71 -14.33 14.68
CA PRO A 131 35.76 -13.77 16.02
C PRO A 131 37.08 -14.10 16.69
N ARG A 132 37.54 -13.20 17.55
CA ARG A 132 38.75 -13.44 18.35
C ARG A 132 38.38 -14.00 19.71
N PRO A 133 39.18 -14.91 20.29
CA PRO A 133 38.92 -15.42 21.64
C PRO A 133 38.76 -14.32 22.69
N GLN A 134 39.57 -13.25 22.62
CA GLN A 134 39.46 -12.12 23.55
C GLN A 134 38.17 -11.31 23.36
N GLU A 135 37.71 -11.12 22.12
CA GLU A 135 36.45 -10.46 21.82
C GLU A 135 35.28 -11.28 22.39
N LYS A 136 35.25 -12.59 22.15
CA LYS A 136 34.22 -13.47 22.70
C LYS A 136 34.16 -13.40 24.22
N GLN A 137 35.32 -13.42 24.87
CA GLN A 137 35.37 -13.35 26.32
C GLN A 137 34.85 -12.01 26.84
N LEU A 138 35.32 -10.89 26.30
CA LEU A 138 34.88 -9.56 26.76
C LEU A 138 33.38 -9.34 26.55
N ILE A 139 32.82 -9.82 25.44
CA ILE A 139 31.38 -9.69 25.19
C ILE A 139 30.58 -10.56 26.16
N ARG A 140 31.04 -11.79 26.46
CA ARG A 140 30.42 -12.60 27.53
C ARG A 140 30.48 -11.90 28.88
N ASP A 141 31.63 -11.36 29.26
CA ASP A 141 31.77 -10.61 30.52
C ASP A 141 30.76 -9.43 30.56
N ILE A 142 30.64 -8.66 29.48
CA ILE A 142 29.69 -7.53 29.36
C ILE A 142 28.23 -8.01 29.53
N LEU A 143 27.86 -9.11 28.87
CA LEU A 143 26.52 -9.70 28.97
C LEU A 143 26.22 -10.22 30.38
N GLU A 144 27.19 -10.87 31.03
CA GLU A 144 27.08 -11.39 32.40
C GLU A 144 26.91 -10.27 33.44
N HIS A 145 27.41 -9.06 33.15
CA HIS A 145 27.19 -7.88 33.99
C HIS A 145 25.89 -7.12 33.64
N GLY A 146 24.98 -7.73 32.88
CA GLY A 146 23.62 -7.22 32.65
C GLY A 146 23.48 -6.17 31.53
N ALA A 147 24.55 -5.92 30.76
CA ALA A 147 24.43 -5.09 29.56
C ALA A 147 23.71 -5.82 28.43
N ILE A 148 23.09 -5.04 27.56
CA ILE A 148 22.43 -5.56 26.36
C ILE A 148 23.30 -5.21 25.16
N VAL A 149 23.81 -6.22 24.48
CA VAL A 149 24.64 -6.04 23.28
C VAL A 149 23.78 -6.24 22.05
N VAL A 150 23.76 -5.26 21.16
CA VAL A 150 23.03 -5.27 19.89
C VAL A 150 24.03 -5.09 18.76
N ALA A 151 24.03 -6.01 17.81
CA ALA A 151 25.01 -6.00 16.73
C ALA A 151 24.39 -6.21 15.34
N ALA A 152 25.02 -5.60 14.35
CA ALA A 152 24.59 -5.69 12.95
C ALA A 152 24.91 -7.07 12.35
N ALA A 153 23.94 -7.69 11.66
CA ALA A 153 24.10 -9.06 11.15
C ALA A 153 25.11 -9.21 10.01
N GLY A 154 25.36 -8.16 9.23
CA GLY A 154 26.25 -8.17 8.07
C GLY A 154 25.52 -7.89 6.75
N ASN A 155 26.28 -7.49 5.72
CA ASN A 155 25.74 -6.91 4.48
C ASN A 155 26.14 -7.69 3.21
N ASP A 156 26.44 -8.98 3.33
CA ASP A 156 26.92 -9.82 2.22
C ASP A 156 25.82 -10.68 1.60
N GLY A 157 24.60 -10.63 2.15
CA GLY A 157 23.45 -11.38 1.63
C GLY A 157 23.56 -12.90 1.83
N VAL A 158 24.32 -13.35 2.83
CA VAL A 158 24.60 -14.77 3.10
C VAL A 158 23.88 -15.29 4.34
N LYS A 159 23.74 -16.62 4.46
CA LYS A 159 23.10 -17.30 5.60
C LYS A 159 24.02 -17.41 6.84
N ASP A 160 24.82 -16.40 7.11
CA ASP A 160 25.74 -16.37 8.25
C ASP A 160 25.83 -14.95 8.81
N SER A 161 25.55 -14.76 10.09
CA SER A 161 25.76 -13.47 10.75
C SER A 161 27.25 -13.27 11.08
N ILE A 162 27.70 -12.02 11.03
CA ILE A 162 29.07 -11.66 11.41
C ILE A 162 29.20 -11.58 12.93
N TYR A 163 30.41 -11.72 13.44
CA TYR A 163 30.72 -11.48 14.85
C TYR A 163 30.92 -9.99 15.11
N PRO A 164 30.39 -9.46 16.23
CA PRO A 164 29.86 -10.21 17.37
C PRO A 164 28.38 -10.61 17.31
N ALA A 165 27.64 -10.25 16.25
CA ALA A 165 26.21 -10.56 16.14
C ALA A 165 25.89 -12.06 16.14
N ALA A 166 26.85 -12.91 15.78
CA ALA A 166 26.72 -14.37 15.85
C ALA A 166 27.03 -14.97 17.25
N LEU A 167 27.34 -14.18 18.27
CA LEU A 167 27.58 -14.68 19.63
C LEU A 167 26.27 -14.87 20.39
N ASP A 168 26.21 -15.94 21.19
CA ASP A 168 25.09 -16.19 22.09
C ASP A 168 24.90 -15.03 23.07
N GLY A 169 23.65 -14.60 23.24
CA GLY A 169 23.27 -13.47 24.09
C GLY A 169 23.42 -12.10 23.44
N VAL A 170 24.05 -11.99 22.26
CA VAL A 170 24.05 -10.76 21.46
C VAL A 170 22.81 -10.72 20.58
N ILE A 171 22.08 -9.60 20.60
CA ILE A 171 20.91 -9.39 19.75
C ILE A 171 21.39 -9.10 18.32
N CYS A 172 21.20 -10.08 17.43
CA CYS A 172 21.57 -10.03 16.03
C CYS A 172 20.50 -9.34 15.17
N VAL A 173 20.85 -8.19 14.58
CA VAL A 173 19.89 -7.36 13.84
C VAL A 173 20.11 -7.40 12.34
N GLY A 174 19.14 -7.94 11.62
CA GLY A 174 19.07 -7.92 10.15
C GLY A 174 18.40 -6.65 9.62
N ALA A 175 18.56 -6.38 8.32
CA ALA A 175 17.92 -5.27 7.63
C ALA A 175 16.69 -5.73 6.84
N SER A 176 15.55 -5.11 7.14
CA SER A 176 14.30 -5.24 6.40
C SER A 176 13.87 -3.91 5.78
N GLY A 177 12.81 -3.94 4.98
CA GLY A 177 12.03 -2.77 4.62
C GLY A 177 10.89 -3.13 3.69
N ASN A 178 9.72 -2.52 3.91
CA ASN A 178 8.47 -2.82 3.22
C ASN A 178 7.99 -4.27 3.40
N GLY A 179 8.24 -4.90 4.56
CA GLY A 179 7.81 -6.28 4.84
C GLY A 179 8.72 -7.37 4.27
N PHE A 180 9.85 -7.01 3.66
CA PHE A 180 10.83 -7.96 3.12
C PHE A 180 12.21 -7.73 3.73
N ARG A 181 13.00 -8.81 3.86
CA ARG A 181 14.45 -8.71 4.10
C ARG A 181 15.09 -7.94 2.92
N LYS A 182 16.08 -7.10 3.19
CA LYS A 182 16.90 -6.51 2.13
C LYS A 182 17.91 -7.51 1.61
N ASP A 183 18.13 -7.56 0.29
CA ASP A 183 18.97 -8.58 -0.34
C ASP A 183 20.40 -8.64 0.23
N TYR A 184 20.98 -7.48 0.54
CA TYR A 184 22.29 -7.39 1.17
C TYR A 184 22.32 -7.89 2.62
N SER A 185 21.18 -7.92 3.34
CA SER A 185 21.19 -8.33 4.74
C SER A 185 21.57 -9.79 4.87
N ASN A 186 22.54 -10.10 5.72
CA ASN A 186 22.75 -11.47 6.14
C ASN A 186 21.49 -12.02 6.84
N TYR A 187 21.34 -13.34 6.81
CA TYR A 187 20.18 -14.07 7.31
C TYR A 187 20.58 -15.40 7.95
N GLY A 188 19.61 -16.20 8.39
CA GLY A 188 19.87 -17.43 9.14
C GLY A 188 19.66 -17.19 10.62
N ASN A 189 20.73 -17.11 11.41
CA ASN A 189 20.64 -16.82 12.84
C ASN A 189 20.49 -15.31 13.10
N ILE A 190 19.27 -14.80 12.90
CA ILE A 190 18.86 -13.42 13.15
C ILE A 190 17.86 -13.42 14.31
N ASP A 191 17.94 -12.44 15.20
CA ASP A 191 16.99 -12.30 16.29
C ASP A 191 15.78 -11.46 15.91
N ILE A 192 16.05 -10.37 15.18
CA ILE A 192 15.04 -9.41 14.74
C ILE A 192 15.53 -8.63 13.53
N PHE A 193 14.62 -8.20 12.67
CA PHE A 193 14.92 -7.26 11.60
C PHE A 193 14.57 -5.82 12.00
N ALA A 194 15.18 -4.84 11.35
CA ALA A 194 14.72 -3.46 11.40
C ALA A 194 15.00 -2.75 10.08
N ASP A 195 14.36 -1.59 9.87
CA ASP A 195 14.60 -0.78 8.67
C ASP A 195 16.09 -0.43 8.54
N GLY A 196 16.74 -1.00 7.52
CA GLY A 196 18.16 -0.79 7.24
C GLY A 196 18.45 0.47 6.42
N SER A 197 17.45 1.28 6.10
CA SER A 197 17.65 2.51 5.32
C SER A 197 18.00 3.70 6.22
N TYR A 198 18.77 4.67 5.74
CA TYR A 198 18.98 5.94 6.41
C TYR A 198 18.95 7.05 5.37
N ARG A 199 17.98 7.96 5.49
CA ARG A 199 17.81 9.08 4.56
C ARG A 199 18.53 10.30 5.12
N THR A 200 19.48 10.82 4.35
CA THR A 200 20.22 12.05 4.65
C THR A 200 20.21 13.00 3.45
N ALA A 201 20.61 14.24 3.66
CA ALA A 201 20.86 15.20 2.58
C ALA A 201 22.37 15.34 2.39
N GLN A 202 22.82 15.20 1.16
CA GLN A 202 24.17 15.51 0.73
C GLN A 202 24.16 16.88 0.06
N MET A 203 25.02 17.77 0.52
CA MET A 203 25.23 19.08 -0.10
C MET A 203 26.35 18.98 -1.11
N ILE A 204 26.10 19.41 -2.34
CA ILE A 204 27.06 19.44 -3.43
C ILE A 204 27.35 20.90 -3.75
N ILE A 205 28.61 21.29 -3.68
CA ILE A 205 29.06 22.64 -4.01
C ILE A 205 29.75 22.57 -5.37
N LEU A 206 29.19 23.26 -6.36
CA LEU A 206 29.71 23.28 -7.73
C LEU A 206 30.21 24.69 -8.06
N PRO A 207 31.37 24.82 -8.74
CA PRO A 207 31.71 26.07 -9.41
C PRO A 207 30.62 26.36 -10.47
N SER A 208 30.17 27.61 -10.53
CA SER A 208 29.25 28.07 -11.58
C SER A 208 29.74 29.37 -12.21
N ASP A 209 29.19 29.70 -13.38
CA ASP A 209 29.52 30.92 -14.12
C ASP A 209 29.17 32.21 -13.35
N THR A 210 28.44 32.11 -12.24
CA THR A 210 28.06 33.23 -11.36
C THR A 210 28.68 33.15 -9.96
N GLY A 211 29.57 32.17 -9.71
CA GLY A 211 30.27 31.99 -8.44
C GLY A 211 30.17 30.55 -7.92
N ILE A 212 29.54 30.38 -6.76
CA ILE A 212 29.38 29.09 -6.09
C ILE A 212 27.91 28.70 -6.09
N GLU A 213 27.57 27.57 -6.69
CA GLU A 213 26.25 26.97 -6.59
C GLU A 213 26.22 25.87 -5.52
N THR A 214 25.17 25.87 -4.71
CA THR A 214 24.95 24.86 -3.68
C THR A 214 23.68 24.09 -3.99
N HIS A 215 23.83 22.78 -4.17
CA HIS A 215 22.73 21.86 -4.47
C HIS A 215 22.56 20.86 -3.32
N ALA A 216 21.33 20.58 -2.91
CA ALA A 216 21.02 19.57 -1.90
C ALA A 216 20.42 18.33 -2.56
N ARG A 217 21.09 17.18 -2.46
CA ARG A 217 20.60 15.88 -2.94
C ARG A 217 20.18 15.01 -1.76
N ARG A 218 18.98 14.44 -1.82
CA ARG A 218 18.58 13.39 -0.86
C ARG A 218 19.29 12.08 -1.21
N VAL A 219 19.97 11.50 -0.24
CA VAL A 219 20.69 10.23 -0.36
C VAL A 219 20.11 9.23 0.65
N THR A 220 19.97 7.97 0.23
CA THR A 220 19.57 6.87 1.12
C THR A 220 20.75 5.91 1.25
N LEU A 221 21.26 5.79 2.46
CA LEU A 221 22.26 4.80 2.84
C LEU A 221 21.53 3.52 3.27
N ASN A 222 22.11 2.36 3.00
CA ASN A 222 21.51 1.07 3.31
C ASN A 222 22.52 0.18 4.03
N GLY A 223 22.08 -0.54 5.05
CA GLY A 223 22.92 -1.48 5.78
C GLY A 223 22.28 -1.96 7.09
N THR A 224 22.64 -3.17 7.52
CA THR A 224 22.30 -3.69 8.87
C THR A 224 22.84 -2.80 9.98
N SER A 225 23.91 -2.05 9.70
CA SER A 225 24.48 -1.04 10.58
C SER A 225 23.53 0.11 10.92
N PHE A 226 22.50 0.38 10.10
CA PHE A 226 21.43 1.34 10.41
C PHE A 226 20.19 0.67 11.02
N ALA A 227 20.05 -0.64 10.88
CA ALA A 227 19.01 -1.42 11.52
C ALA A 227 19.30 -1.62 13.02
N ALA A 228 20.53 -2.05 13.36
CA ALA A 228 20.99 -2.26 14.74
C ALA A 228 20.72 -1.07 15.69
N PRO A 229 21.10 0.18 15.39
CA PRO A 229 20.87 1.31 16.30
C PRO A 229 19.39 1.67 16.49
N ARG A 230 18.49 1.26 15.58
CA ARG A 230 17.05 1.43 15.79
C ARG A 230 16.55 0.47 16.87
N VAL A 231 17.01 -0.77 16.83
CA VAL A 231 16.72 -1.78 17.86
C VAL A 231 17.35 -1.34 19.18
N SER A 232 18.62 -0.94 19.20
CA SER A 232 19.29 -0.38 20.38
C SER A 232 18.52 0.80 20.96
N GLY A 233 18.04 1.71 20.11
CA GLY A 233 17.23 2.86 20.54
C GLY A 233 15.86 2.44 21.10
N LEU A 234 15.20 1.43 20.53
CA LEU A 234 13.97 0.88 21.11
C LEU A 234 14.24 0.26 22.48
N ILE A 235 15.31 -0.52 22.63
CA ILE A 235 15.69 -1.14 23.90
C ILE A 235 15.97 -0.08 24.97
N VAL A 236 16.73 0.97 24.64
CA VAL A 236 16.94 2.12 25.53
C VAL A 236 15.59 2.68 25.99
N LYS A 237 14.65 2.87 25.05
CA LYS A 237 13.31 3.38 25.38
C LYS A 237 12.53 2.42 26.30
N MET A 238 12.64 1.10 26.07
CA MET A 238 12.00 0.09 26.92
C MET A 238 12.54 0.15 28.35
N LEU A 239 13.87 0.22 28.51
CA LEU A 239 14.53 0.32 29.82
C LEU A 239 14.22 1.62 30.55
N ARG A 240 14.01 2.72 29.83
CA ARG A 240 13.58 3.99 30.43
C ARG A 240 12.16 3.91 31.01
N LEU A 241 11.32 3.04 30.47
CA LEU A 241 9.95 2.84 30.93
C LEU A 241 9.88 1.78 32.04
N GLU A 242 10.60 0.69 31.88
CA GLU A 242 10.69 -0.39 32.85
C GLU A 242 12.16 -0.81 33.04
N PRO A 243 12.87 -0.16 33.99
CA PRO A 243 14.27 -0.44 34.23
C PRO A 243 14.55 -1.79 34.86
N SER A 244 13.54 -2.59 35.24
CA SER A 244 13.74 -3.95 35.75
C SER A 244 13.82 -5.02 34.64
N LEU A 245 13.53 -4.67 33.38
CA LEU A 245 13.50 -5.63 32.28
C LEU A 245 14.82 -6.39 32.11
N GLU A 246 14.76 -7.72 32.07
CA GLU A 246 15.90 -8.58 31.79
C GLU A 246 16.15 -8.76 30.28
N ASN A 247 17.37 -9.13 29.90
CA ASN A 247 17.76 -9.29 28.49
C ASN A 247 16.86 -10.26 27.73
N GLN A 248 16.47 -11.37 28.36
CA GLN A 248 15.59 -12.37 27.77
C GLN A 248 14.18 -11.82 27.53
N GLN A 249 13.62 -11.11 28.52
CA GLN A 249 12.31 -10.47 28.42
C GLN A 249 12.28 -9.42 27.30
N ILE A 250 13.35 -8.62 27.19
CA ILE A 250 13.49 -7.61 26.12
C ILE A 250 13.46 -8.31 24.75
N LEU A 251 14.25 -9.36 24.57
CA LEU A 251 14.30 -10.10 23.31
C LEU A 251 12.95 -10.77 23.00
N GLU A 252 12.28 -11.33 24.00
CA GLU A 252 10.95 -11.91 23.84
C GLU A 252 9.93 -10.86 23.41
N ILE A 253 9.85 -9.72 24.12
CA ILE A 253 8.96 -8.60 23.76
C ILE A 253 9.24 -8.14 22.32
N LEU A 254 10.51 -7.98 21.95
CA LEU A 254 10.91 -7.60 20.60
C LEU A 254 10.40 -8.61 19.55
N ARG A 255 10.52 -9.92 19.81
CA ARG A 255 10.09 -10.98 18.89
C ARG A 255 8.57 -11.09 18.78
N ILE A 256 7.84 -11.14 19.89
CA ILE A 256 6.38 -11.35 19.89
C ILE A 256 5.61 -10.13 19.36
N THR A 257 6.23 -8.94 19.41
CA THR A 257 5.59 -7.71 18.93
C THR A 257 6.03 -7.31 17.52
N ALA A 258 6.97 -8.02 16.91
CA ALA A 258 7.49 -7.72 15.59
C ALA A 258 6.43 -7.86 14.49
N ASP A 259 6.57 -7.05 13.44
CA ASP A 259 5.76 -7.18 12.21
C ASP A 259 6.38 -8.25 11.30
N ASP A 260 5.55 -9.04 10.61
CA ASP A 260 6.05 -10.13 9.76
C ASP A 260 7.03 -9.67 8.67
N VAL A 261 8.04 -10.50 8.41
CA VAL A 261 8.96 -10.36 7.28
C VAL A 261 8.79 -11.57 6.38
N ALA A 262 8.41 -11.35 5.13
CA ALA A 262 8.10 -12.44 4.21
C ALA A 262 9.30 -13.39 4.02
N GLY A 263 9.05 -14.68 4.25
CA GLY A 263 10.04 -15.75 4.08
C GLY A 263 10.97 -15.96 5.28
N PHE A 264 10.70 -15.32 6.43
CA PHE A 264 11.48 -15.47 7.66
C PHE A 264 10.55 -15.63 8.86
N ASP A 265 10.97 -16.46 9.82
CA ASP A 265 10.23 -16.64 11.08
C ASP A 265 10.37 -15.40 11.99
N GLN A 266 11.47 -14.66 11.83
CA GLN A 266 11.72 -13.44 12.59
C GLN A 266 11.12 -12.22 11.90
N GLY A 267 10.39 -11.42 12.68
CA GLY A 267 9.79 -10.18 12.21
C GLY A 267 10.73 -8.97 12.24
N SER A 268 10.21 -7.86 11.75
CA SER A 268 10.79 -6.53 11.81
C SER A 268 10.29 -5.78 13.04
N MET A 269 11.16 -5.02 13.70
CA MET A 269 10.80 -4.29 14.92
C MET A 269 9.54 -3.43 14.74
N ASN A 270 8.59 -3.57 15.66
CA ASN A 270 7.44 -2.69 15.77
C ASN A 270 7.53 -1.91 17.08
N ARG A 271 8.07 -0.68 16.97
CA ARG A 271 8.28 0.20 18.12
C ARG A 271 7.02 0.40 18.95
N LEU A 272 5.85 0.63 18.32
CA LEU A 272 4.64 0.94 19.07
C LEU A 272 4.10 -0.29 19.79
N SER A 273 4.09 -1.45 19.13
CA SER A 273 3.63 -2.70 19.76
C SER A 273 4.55 -3.13 20.91
N ALA A 274 5.86 -3.00 20.75
CA ALA A 274 6.84 -3.30 21.81
C ALA A 274 6.63 -2.41 23.04
N LEU A 275 6.50 -1.08 22.84
CA LEU A 275 6.28 -0.16 23.96
C LEU A 275 4.89 -0.31 24.60
N ALA A 276 3.88 -0.67 23.81
CA ALA A 276 2.53 -0.97 24.32
C ALA A 276 2.49 -2.22 25.20
N ALA A 277 3.36 -3.22 24.94
CA ALA A 277 3.44 -4.43 25.74
C ALA A 277 3.96 -4.19 27.17
N ILE A 278 4.65 -3.06 27.40
CA ILE A 278 5.26 -2.72 28.70
C ILE A 278 4.63 -1.50 29.36
N SER A 279 3.69 -0.82 28.70
CA SER A 279 3.15 0.44 29.22
C SER A 279 1.72 0.68 28.76
N ASP A 280 0.81 0.77 29.74
CA ASP A 280 -0.61 1.09 29.54
C ASP A 280 -0.81 2.37 28.71
N ARG A 281 0.10 3.32 28.87
CA ARG A 281 0.09 4.57 28.11
C ARG A 281 0.27 4.34 26.62
N TYR A 282 1.22 3.50 26.24
CA TYR A 282 1.47 3.17 24.84
C TYR A 282 0.41 2.20 24.31
N ALA A 283 -0.19 1.38 25.17
CA ALA A 283 -1.38 0.59 24.83
C ALA A 283 -2.54 1.51 24.41
N ALA A 284 -2.85 2.55 25.20
CA ALA A 284 -3.87 3.53 24.82
C ALA A 284 -3.57 4.25 23.50
N LEU A 285 -2.30 4.63 23.25
CA LEU A 285 -1.90 5.23 21.97
C LEU A 285 -2.06 4.27 20.78
N LYS A 286 -1.76 2.97 20.98
CA LYS A 286 -1.95 1.93 19.98
C LYS A 286 -3.43 1.79 19.62
N ASP A 287 -4.31 1.76 20.61
CA ASP A 287 -5.76 1.65 20.42
C ASP A 287 -6.32 2.86 19.67
N VAL A 288 -5.91 4.07 20.07
CA VAL A 288 -6.31 5.32 19.38
C VAL A 288 -5.83 5.31 17.92
N ARG A 289 -4.59 4.86 17.66
CA ARG A 289 -4.06 4.75 16.30
C ARG A 289 -4.85 3.75 15.46
N GLN A 290 -5.18 2.59 16.02
CA GLN A 290 -5.99 1.58 15.33
C GLN A 290 -7.39 2.11 15.00
N ALA A 291 -8.07 2.72 15.96
CA ALA A 291 -9.38 3.34 15.74
C ALA A 291 -9.32 4.40 14.62
N PHE A 292 -8.27 5.23 14.61
CA PHE A 292 -8.07 6.23 13.57
C PHE A 292 -7.86 5.64 12.18
N LEU A 293 -7.08 4.56 12.05
CA LEU A 293 -6.87 3.87 10.77
C LEU A 293 -8.16 3.28 10.22
N VAL A 294 -8.98 2.65 11.08
CA VAL A 294 -10.30 2.12 10.70
C VAL A 294 -11.21 3.23 10.16
N VAL A 295 -11.18 4.42 10.79
CA VAL A 295 -11.93 5.58 10.31
C VAL A 295 -11.45 6.05 8.93
N ILE A 296 -10.13 6.07 8.68
CA ILE A 296 -9.58 6.41 7.36
C ILE A 296 -10.01 5.39 6.31
N GLU A 297 -9.89 4.09 6.60
CA GLU A 297 -10.29 3.03 5.67
C GLU A 297 -11.78 3.13 5.31
N ALA A 298 -12.63 3.32 6.32
CA ALA A 298 -14.06 3.54 6.10
C ALA A 298 -14.32 4.78 5.22
N ALA A 299 -13.57 5.87 5.45
CA ALA A 299 -13.68 7.07 4.62
C ALA A 299 -13.21 6.82 3.16
N CYS A 300 -12.12 6.08 2.97
CA CYS A 300 -11.62 5.71 1.65
C CYS A 300 -12.62 4.83 0.88
N ILE A 301 -13.23 3.84 1.55
CA ILE A 301 -14.27 2.99 0.96
C ILE A 301 -15.49 3.84 0.56
N MET A 302 -15.95 4.72 1.44
CA MET A 302 -17.06 5.63 1.15
C MET A 302 -16.78 6.51 -0.08
N ILE A 303 -15.56 7.07 -0.18
CA ILE A 303 -15.14 7.85 -1.35
C ILE A 303 -15.15 6.99 -2.61
N PHE A 304 -14.59 5.78 -2.56
CA PHE A 304 -14.54 4.87 -3.70
C PHE A 304 -15.94 4.48 -4.19
N VAL A 305 -16.87 4.18 -3.27
CA VAL A 305 -18.28 3.90 -3.58
C VAL A 305 -18.95 5.13 -4.20
N CYS A 306 -18.74 6.32 -3.65
CA CYS A 306 -19.30 7.56 -4.20
C CYS A 306 -18.78 7.84 -5.63
N VAL A 307 -17.49 7.61 -5.88
CA VAL A 307 -16.87 7.78 -7.20
C VAL A 307 -17.40 6.73 -8.18
N GLY A 308 -17.51 5.46 -7.77
CA GLY A 308 -18.08 4.40 -8.60
C GLY A 308 -19.53 4.70 -9.01
N LEU A 309 -20.37 5.16 -8.07
CA LEU A 309 -21.75 5.56 -8.34
C LEU A 309 -21.85 6.73 -9.32
N LEU A 310 -20.91 7.68 -9.28
CA LEU A 310 -20.86 8.82 -10.21
C LEU A 310 -20.45 8.42 -11.64
N VAL A 311 -19.65 7.35 -11.79
CA VAL A 311 -19.20 6.84 -13.10
C VAL A 311 -20.28 5.98 -13.77
N VAL A 312 -21.06 5.23 -12.98
CA VAL A 312 -22.06 4.28 -13.50
C VAL A 312 -23.38 4.94 -13.90
N ILE A 313 -23.72 6.12 -13.36
CA ILE A 313 -25.02 6.77 -13.60
C ILE A 313 -24.85 8.21 -14.12
N PRO A 314 -25.25 8.53 -15.38
CA PRO A 314 -25.36 9.92 -15.79
C PRO A 314 -26.51 10.59 -15.02
N VAL A 315 -26.16 11.25 -13.93
CA VAL A 315 -27.04 11.96 -12.98
C VAL A 315 -28.15 12.80 -13.65
N PRO A 316 -27.92 13.51 -14.77
CA PRO A 316 -28.97 14.31 -15.41
C PRO A 316 -30.14 13.47 -15.93
N GLU A 317 -29.88 12.25 -16.41
CA GLU A 317 -30.88 11.41 -17.06
C GLU A 317 -31.76 10.66 -16.05
N LEU A 318 -31.18 10.26 -14.91
CA LEU A 318 -31.90 9.59 -13.83
C LEU A 318 -32.87 10.55 -13.12
N VAL A 319 -32.41 11.76 -12.80
CA VAL A 319 -33.22 12.78 -12.10
C VAL A 319 -34.42 13.20 -12.96
N PHE A 320 -34.22 13.40 -14.27
CA PHE A 320 -35.31 13.80 -15.16
C PHE A 320 -36.38 12.70 -15.34
N ARG A 321 -35.97 11.42 -15.40
CA ARG A 321 -36.87 10.27 -15.53
C ARG A 321 -37.68 10.01 -14.25
N MET A 322 -37.10 10.19 -13.07
CA MET A 322 -37.80 10.01 -11.80
C MET A 322 -38.77 11.15 -11.47
N SER A 323 -38.40 12.40 -11.74
CA SER A 323 -39.19 13.54 -11.27
C SER A 323 -40.41 13.89 -12.13
N PHE A 324 -40.45 13.51 -13.43
CA PHE A 324 -41.51 13.97 -14.35
C PHE A 324 -42.01 12.94 -15.39
N PRO A 325 -42.44 11.73 -14.98
CA PRO A 325 -42.83 10.66 -15.92
C PRO A 325 -44.02 11.05 -16.83
N ALA A 326 -45.02 11.76 -16.30
CA ALA A 326 -46.21 12.16 -17.07
C ALA A 326 -45.91 13.25 -18.12
N ARG A 327 -45.09 14.25 -17.77
CA ARG A 327 -44.70 15.34 -18.70
C ARG A 327 -43.84 14.79 -19.84
N TRP A 328 -42.92 13.88 -19.54
CA TRP A 328 -42.09 13.23 -20.54
C TRP A 328 -42.91 12.41 -21.54
N THR A 329 -43.87 11.63 -21.03
CA THR A 329 -44.81 10.86 -21.85
C THR A 329 -45.61 11.78 -22.78
N ALA A 330 -46.13 12.90 -22.26
CA ALA A 330 -46.88 13.88 -23.05
C ALA A 330 -46.03 14.55 -24.15
N VAL A 331 -44.76 14.87 -23.88
CA VAL A 331 -43.85 15.46 -24.88
C VAL A 331 -43.58 14.48 -26.03
N LYS A 332 -43.36 13.19 -25.71
CA LYS A 332 -43.16 12.16 -26.74
C LYS A 332 -44.42 11.95 -27.57
N ILE A 333 -45.59 11.86 -26.95
CA ILE A 333 -46.88 11.74 -27.65
C ILE A 333 -47.07 12.90 -28.62
N ARG A 334 -46.88 14.15 -28.19
CA ARG A 334 -46.99 15.32 -29.07
C ARG A 334 -46.03 15.27 -30.26
N ARG A 335 -44.83 14.70 -30.07
CA ARG A 335 -43.86 14.55 -31.15
C ARG A 335 -44.27 13.45 -32.13
N ILE A 336 -44.82 12.34 -31.63
CA ILE A 336 -45.41 11.29 -32.48
C ILE A 336 -46.55 11.90 -33.32
N ASP A 337 -47.48 12.62 -32.70
CA ASP A 337 -48.60 13.26 -33.41
C ASP A 337 -48.12 14.21 -34.52
N LYS A 338 -47.08 15.00 -34.26
CA LYS A 338 -46.47 15.87 -35.28
C LYS A 338 -45.84 15.09 -36.44
N ILE A 339 -45.21 13.95 -36.16
CA ILE A 339 -44.65 13.09 -37.19
C ILE A 339 -45.77 12.54 -38.06
N VAL A 340 -46.85 12.06 -37.44
CA VAL A 340 -48.02 11.46 -38.10
C VAL A 340 -48.73 12.45 -39.03
N VAL A 341 -48.86 13.72 -38.65
CA VAL A 341 -49.52 14.74 -39.50
C VAL A 341 -48.63 15.23 -40.65
N SER A 342 -47.32 14.98 -40.62
CA SER A 342 -46.40 15.49 -41.65
C SER A 342 -46.50 14.72 -42.99
N ASP A 343 -46.61 15.43 -44.11
CA ASP A 343 -46.69 14.85 -45.47
C ASP A 343 -45.44 14.07 -45.91
N ARG A 344 -44.28 14.26 -45.25
CA ARG A 344 -43.04 13.52 -45.55
C ARG A 344 -42.50 12.83 -44.31
N LYS A 345 -42.66 11.51 -44.26
CA LYS A 345 -42.09 10.65 -43.21
C LYS A 345 -40.62 10.37 -43.51
N ARG A 346 -39.69 10.90 -42.70
CA ARG A 346 -38.26 10.61 -42.87
C ARG A 346 -37.88 9.33 -42.11
N PRO A 347 -36.85 8.58 -42.55
CA PRO A 347 -36.36 7.37 -41.86
C PRO A 347 -36.08 7.57 -40.36
N ARG A 348 -35.59 8.76 -39.97
CA ARG A 348 -35.32 9.13 -38.58
C ARG A 348 -36.59 9.27 -37.73
N ASP A 349 -37.70 9.66 -38.35
CA ASP A 349 -38.98 9.88 -37.67
C ASP A 349 -39.65 8.52 -37.38
N ILE A 350 -39.56 7.59 -38.33
CA ILE A 350 -39.98 6.19 -38.15
C ILE A 350 -39.14 5.54 -37.04
N ARG A 351 -37.80 5.69 -37.07
CA ARG A 351 -36.91 5.17 -36.01
C ARG A 351 -37.24 5.74 -34.63
N TYR A 352 -37.66 7.00 -34.56
CA TYR A 352 -38.10 7.62 -33.31
C TYR A 352 -39.38 6.97 -32.76
N ILE A 353 -40.36 6.67 -33.62
CA ILE A 353 -41.60 5.99 -33.21
C ILE A 353 -41.29 4.57 -32.71
N ILE A 354 -40.41 3.82 -33.40
CA ILE A 354 -39.97 2.49 -32.94
C ILE A 354 -39.33 2.55 -31.54
N ASN A 355 -38.55 3.58 -31.28
CA ASN A 355 -37.95 3.78 -29.96
C ASN A 355 -38.94 4.14 -28.85
N CYS A 356 -40.17 4.55 -29.21
CA CYS A 356 -41.24 4.81 -28.26
C CYS A 356 -42.10 3.57 -27.93
N MET A 357 -41.94 2.47 -28.68
CA MET A 357 -42.54 1.17 -28.37
C MET A 357 -41.70 0.46 -27.31
N PHE A 358 -41.76 0.93 -26.06
CA PHE A 358 -41.11 0.28 -24.92
C PHE A 358 -42.18 -0.33 -24.00
N PRO A 359 -42.11 -1.63 -23.67
CA PRO A 359 -43.06 -2.25 -22.75
C PRO A 359 -42.89 -1.61 -21.35
N GLY A 360 -43.97 -1.10 -20.77
CA GLY A 360 -43.97 -0.41 -19.47
C GLY A 360 -44.64 0.98 -19.45
N TYR A 361 -44.93 1.57 -20.62
CA TYR A 361 -45.70 2.82 -20.72
C TYR A 361 -46.90 2.66 -21.68
N THR A 362 -47.99 2.08 -21.19
CA THR A 362 -49.16 1.67 -21.99
C THR A 362 -49.66 2.78 -22.93
N ARG A 363 -49.83 4.01 -22.45
CA ARG A 363 -50.32 5.13 -23.30
C ARG A 363 -49.34 5.55 -24.40
N LEU A 364 -48.04 5.54 -24.14
CA LEU A 364 -47.03 5.90 -25.13
C LEU A 364 -46.89 4.80 -26.18
N PHE A 365 -46.95 3.55 -25.71
CA PHE A 365 -46.90 2.36 -26.52
C PHE A 365 -48.08 2.31 -27.51
N GLU A 366 -49.32 2.42 -27.01
CA GLU A 366 -50.53 2.44 -27.85
C GLU A 366 -50.50 3.55 -28.89
N ARG A 367 -50.00 4.74 -28.52
CA ARG A 367 -49.89 5.86 -29.47
C ARG A 367 -48.84 5.63 -30.54
N ALA A 368 -47.70 5.02 -30.18
CA ALA A 368 -46.67 4.65 -31.13
C ALA A 368 -47.14 3.52 -32.06
N LYS A 369 -47.86 2.51 -31.54
CA LYS A 369 -48.49 1.44 -32.33
C LYS A 369 -49.43 2.05 -33.38
N LYS A 370 -50.37 2.90 -32.95
CA LYS A 370 -51.31 3.58 -33.85
C LYS A 370 -50.60 4.43 -34.92
N ALA A 371 -49.55 5.15 -34.55
CA ALA A 371 -48.77 5.95 -35.48
C ALA A 371 -48.08 5.11 -36.57
N MET A 372 -47.65 3.88 -36.25
CA MET A 372 -47.07 2.98 -37.24
C MET A 372 -48.10 2.45 -38.22
N LEU A 373 -49.29 2.09 -37.73
CA LEU A 373 -50.41 1.67 -38.58
C LEU A 373 -50.80 2.77 -39.57
N GLU A 374 -50.82 4.04 -39.13
CA GLU A 374 -51.12 5.18 -40.01
C GLU A 374 -50.01 5.47 -41.04
N ILE A 375 -48.77 5.06 -40.79
CA ILE A 375 -47.66 5.24 -41.74
C ILE A 375 -47.66 4.18 -42.83
N GLY A 376 -48.10 2.95 -42.53
CA GLY A 376 -48.21 1.86 -43.50
C GLY A 376 -46.87 1.23 -43.88
N GLU A 377 -46.79 0.70 -45.10
CA GLU A 377 -45.68 -0.07 -45.67
C GLU A 377 -44.26 0.52 -45.42
N PRO A 378 -44.01 1.85 -45.49
CA PRO A 378 -42.68 2.40 -45.19
C PRO A 378 -42.19 2.14 -43.76
N ALA A 379 -43.09 1.91 -42.80
CA ALA A 379 -42.75 1.58 -41.43
C ALA A 379 -42.22 0.14 -41.29
N VAL A 380 -42.72 -0.80 -42.10
CA VAL A 380 -42.40 -2.23 -42.05
C VAL A 380 -40.90 -2.46 -42.20
N LYS A 381 -40.28 -1.86 -43.23
CA LYS A 381 -38.84 -1.98 -43.49
C LYS A 381 -37.97 -1.52 -42.32
N HIS A 382 -38.41 -0.50 -41.59
CA HIS A 382 -37.69 0.01 -40.42
C HIS A 382 -37.94 -0.82 -39.17
N LEU A 383 -39.16 -1.35 -39.02
CA LEU A 383 -39.53 -2.26 -37.94
C LEU A 383 -38.70 -3.54 -38.02
N ILE A 384 -38.67 -4.20 -39.18
CA ILE A 384 -37.87 -5.41 -39.41
C ILE A 384 -36.39 -5.19 -39.08
N ARG A 385 -35.81 -4.06 -39.51
CA ARG A 385 -34.40 -3.75 -39.20
C ARG A 385 -34.12 -3.48 -37.72
N ALA A 386 -35.10 -2.96 -36.99
CA ALA A 386 -34.95 -2.68 -35.56
C ALA A 386 -35.27 -3.90 -34.68
N TYR A 387 -36.05 -4.85 -35.22
CA TYR A 387 -36.51 -6.05 -34.56
C TYR A 387 -35.39 -6.94 -33.97
N PRO A 388 -34.33 -7.31 -34.71
CA PRO A 388 -33.27 -8.17 -34.16
C PRO A 388 -32.45 -7.52 -33.03
N TYR A 389 -32.53 -6.20 -32.86
CA TYR A 389 -31.82 -5.47 -31.81
C TYR A 389 -32.58 -5.39 -30.48
N LYS A 390 -33.87 -5.74 -30.44
CA LYS A 390 -34.73 -5.60 -29.25
C LYS A 390 -35.47 -6.87 -28.83
N ALA A 391 -35.42 -7.93 -29.64
CA ALA A 391 -35.93 -9.24 -29.28
C ALA A 391 -34.91 -10.00 -28.42
N SER A 392 -34.74 -9.60 -27.15
CA SER A 392 -34.15 -10.50 -26.15
C SER A 392 -35.27 -11.39 -25.59
N ASN A 393 -34.94 -12.65 -25.29
CA ASN A 393 -35.88 -13.63 -24.72
C ASN A 393 -36.45 -13.24 -23.34
N GLU A 394 -36.00 -12.11 -22.76
CA GLU A 394 -36.48 -11.58 -21.48
C GLU A 394 -37.86 -10.88 -21.57
N PHE A 395 -38.35 -10.55 -22.78
CA PHE A 395 -39.62 -9.82 -22.97
C PHE A 395 -40.54 -10.48 -24.01
N GLY A 396 -40.94 -11.73 -23.75
CA GLY A 396 -41.73 -12.58 -24.67
C GLY A 396 -42.95 -11.93 -25.33
N ASP A 397 -43.70 -11.06 -24.63
CA ASP A 397 -44.88 -10.37 -25.18
C ASP A 397 -44.56 -9.33 -26.26
N PHE A 398 -43.34 -8.75 -26.24
CA PHE A 398 -42.97 -7.71 -27.20
C PHE A 398 -42.69 -8.29 -28.58
N LYS A 399 -42.14 -9.51 -28.63
CA LYS A 399 -41.87 -10.25 -29.87
C LYS A 399 -43.17 -10.46 -30.65
N THR A 400 -44.18 -11.01 -30.00
CA THR A 400 -45.54 -11.23 -30.53
C THR A 400 -46.20 -9.92 -30.93
N CYS A 401 -46.07 -8.86 -30.11
CA CYS A 401 -46.68 -7.57 -30.43
C CYS A 401 -46.11 -6.94 -31.70
N ILE A 402 -44.81 -7.07 -31.97
CA ILE A 402 -44.20 -6.53 -33.20
C ILE A 402 -44.60 -7.38 -34.42
N TYR A 403 -44.66 -8.71 -34.29
CA TYR A 403 -45.18 -9.56 -35.38
C TYR A 403 -46.61 -9.16 -35.74
N ASN A 404 -47.52 -9.10 -34.76
CA ASN A 404 -48.90 -8.69 -34.99
C ASN A 404 -48.99 -7.29 -35.61
N LEU A 405 -48.09 -6.37 -35.22
CA LEU A 405 -48.04 -5.03 -35.81
C LEU A 405 -47.56 -5.05 -37.27
N ILE A 406 -46.56 -5.87 -37.61
CA ILE A 406 -46.08 -6.03 -38.99
C ILE A 406 -47.19 -6.63 -39.87
N GLU A 407 -47.88 -7.64 -39.35
CA GLU A 407 -49.05 -8.27 -39.99
C GLU A 407 -50.21 -7.26 -40.18
N GLU A 408 -50.55 -6.49 -39.13
CA GLU A 408 -51.60 -5.46 -39.19
C GLU A 408 -51.29 -4.33 -40.19
N ILE A 409 -50.02 -4.00 -40.45
CA ILE A 409 -49.63 -2.96 -41.42
C ILE A 409 -49.82 -3.45 -42.87
N GLY A 410 -49.49 -4.72 -43.15
CA GLY A 410 -49.62 -5.33 -44.48
C GLY A 410 -48.62 -4.84 -45.55
N GLY A 411 -48.61 -5.53 -46.70
CA GLY A 411 -47.77 -5.23 -47.87
C GLY A 411 -46.76 -6.33 -48.21
N GLU A 412 -46.18 -6.29 -49.42
CA GLU A 412 -45.31 -7.34 -49.97
C GLU A 412 -44.08 -7.62 -49.07
N GLN A 413 -43.50 -6.58 -48.47
CA GLN A 413 -42.37 -6.70 -47.55
C GLN A 413 -42.75 -7.33 -46.19
N ALA A 414 -44.00 -7.12 -45.75
CA ALA A 414 -44.50 -7.73 -44.53
C ALA A 414 -44.77 -9.23 -44.77
N GLU A 415 -45.38 -9.56 -45.91
CA GLU A 415 -45.63 -10.94 -46.33
C GLU A 415 -44.33 -11.73 -46.50
N GLU A 416 -43.31 -11.15 -47.15
CA GLU A 416 -41.99 -11.78 -47.30
C GLU A 416 -41.30 -12.03 -45.95
N PHE A 417 -41.37 -11.07 -45.02
CA PHE A 417 -40.81 -11.23 -43.67
C PHE A 417 -41.55 -12.29 -42.86
N ILE A 418 -42.89 -12.29 -42.90
CA ILE A 418 -43.72 -13.29 -42.20
C ILE A 418 -43.45 -14.69 -42.75
N ARG A 419 -43.34 -14.84 -44.08
CA ARG A 419 -43.00 -16.12 -44.73
C ARG A 419 -41.62 -16.62 -44.29
N PHE A 420 -40.60 -15.77 -44.35
CA PHE A 420 -39.24 -16.12 -43.92
C PHE A 420 -39.18 -16.54 -42.45
N GLU A 421 -39.92 -15.84 -41.57
CA GLU A 421 -39.95 -16.18 -40.15
C GLU A 421 -40.69 -17.49 -39.87
N GLN A 422 -41.77 -17.80 -40.60
CA GLN A 422 -42.44 -19.11 -40.55
C GLN A 422 -41.51 -20.23 -41.04
N GLU A 423 -40.85 -20.06 -42.19
CA GLU A 423 -39.86 -21.01 -42.72
C GLU A 423 -38.70 -21.25 -41.73
N SER A 424 -38.21 -20.20 -41.06
CA SER A 424 -37.15 -20.32 -40.05
C SER A 424 -37.59 -21.02 -38.76
N GLN A 425 -38.89 -21.00 -38.43
CA GLN A 425 -39.42 -21.75 -37.29
C GLN A 425 -39.65 -23.22 -37.65
N ASP A 426 -40.03 -23.51 -38.90
CA ASP A 426 -40.19 -24.88 -39.40
C ASP A 426 -38.82 -25.59 -39.59
N GLU A 427 -37.76 -24.89 -40.01
CA GLU A 427 -36.38 -25.43 -40.06
C GLU A 427 -35.79 -25.76 -38.67
N ILE A 428 -36.32 -25.18 -37.59
CA ILE A 428 -35.94 -25.51 -36.20
C ILE A 428 -36.73 -26.73 -35.68
N HIS A 429 -37.72 -27.22 -36.44
CA HIS A 429 -38.59 -28.34 -36.07
C HIS A 429 -38.56 -29.54 -37.04
N GLU A 430 -37.64 -29.59 -38.01
CA GLU A 430 -37.30 -30.84 -38.73
C GLU A 430 -36.28 -31.68 -37.92
N PRO A 431 -36.66 -32.89 -37.42
CA PRO A 431 -35.75 -33.77 -36.71
C PRO A 431 -35.09 -34.74 -37.70
N ASP A 432 -33.91 -34.44 -38.19
CA ASP A 432 -33.08 -35.41 -38.93
C ASP A 432 -32.40 -36.39 -37.95
N CYS A 433 -33.24 -37.25 -37.36
CA CYS A 433 -32.83 -38.59 -36.98
C CYS A 433 -32.65 -39.40 -38.26
N CYS A 434 -31.40 -39.63 -38.67
CA CYS A 434 -30.86 -40.85 -39.30
C CYS A 434 -29.70 -40.49 -40.23
N ARG A 435 -28.47 -40.52 -39.72
CA ARG A 435 -27.33 -41.15 -40.42
C ARG A 435 -26.10 -41.27 -39.51
N GLU A 436 -25.68 -42.52 -39.37
CA GLU A 436 -24.29 -42.97 -39.21
C GLU A 436 -23.71 -42.92 -37.78
N ASP A 437 -24.09 -43.94 -37.00
CA ASP A 437 -23.07 -44.79 -36.37
C ASP A 437 -22.14 -45.29 -37.47
N GLU A 438 -20.84 -44.99 -37.38
CA GLU A 438 -19.79 -46.01 -37.41
C GLU A 438 -18.38 -45.38 -37.45
N ASN A 439 -17.53 -45.98 -36.63
CA ASN A 439 -16.08 -46.10 -36.81
C ASN A 439 -15.14 -44.99 -36.31
N ARG A 440 -14.45 -45.39 -35.23
CA ARG A 440 -12.98 -45.50 -35.14
C ARG A 440 -12.22 -44.19 -34.98
N GLU A 441 -11.75 -43.95 -33.76
CA GLU A 441 -10.41 -44.32 -33.29
C GLU A 441 -9.32 -43.34 -33.71
N SER A 442 -8.54 -42.98 -32.68
CA SER A 442 -7.11 -42.74 -32.71
C SER A 442 -6.60 -41.31 -32.92
N GLY A 443 -5.67 -40.98 -32.01
CA GLY A 443 -4.54 -40.08 -32.25
C GLY A 443 -4.78 -38.66 -31.75
N ARG A 444 -4.07 -38.16 -30.73
CA ARG A 444 -2.66 -37.70 -30.79
C ARG A 444 -2.45 -36.74 -31.96
N ASP A 445 -1.88 -35.56 -31.83
CA ASP A 445 -1.00 -35.00 -30.80
C ASP A 445 -1.02 -33.47 -30.93
N PHE A 446 -0.48 -32.84 -29.90
CA PHE A 446 -0.05 -31.45 -29.84
C PHE A 446 0.78 -31.03 -31.07
N GLU A 447 0.52 -29.83 -31.60
CA GLU A 447 1.61 -28.96 -32.04
C GLU A 447 1.27 -27.48 -31.97
N SER A 448 2.19 -26.74 -31.35
CA SER A 448 2.20 -25.30 -31.16
C SER A 448 2.62 -24.54 -32.43
N LYS A 449 1.91 -23.45 -32.72
CA LYS A 449 2.38 -22.24 -33.43
C LYS A 449 1.85 -21.07 -32.59
N LYS A 450 2.61 -20.04 -32.21
CA LYS A 450 3.81 -19.41 -32.75
C LYS A 450 4.48 -18.60 -31.64
#